data_AF-A0A3B5LNC3-F1
#
_entry.id   AF-A0A3B5LNC3-F1
#
_cell.length_a   1.000
_cell.length_b   1.000
_cell.length_c   1.000
_cell.angle_alpha   90.00
_cell.angle_beta   90.00
_cell.angle_gamma   90.00
#
_symmetry.space_group_name_H-M   'P 1'
#
loop_
_entity.id
_entity.type
_entity.pdbx_description
1 polymer ?
#
loop_
_entity_poly.entity_id
_entity_poly.type
_entity_poly.pdbx_seq_one_letter_code
_entity_poly.pdbx_strand_id
1 'polypeptide(L)'
;MSAVKFHKEKLVVDGLCGREPPCRSDYSTTWSLEEWLQLLDFLTSLFRLAVGNDIPDEEVLAKLSDADHSHADAVLSVLRGRWEEIRRALLDRTSSISSATLQDFDWQLKLALSSDKISSLNTPLLSLCLDVRENGALRPITMELNREEVSTLISSLEAANKVHTQGTCHLINV
;
A
#
# COMPACT_ATOMS: atom_id res chain seq x y z
N MET A 1 20.38 -30.02 -5.01
CA MET A 1 20.34 -29.60 -3.59
C MET A 1 19.99 -28.10 -3.38
N SER A 2 19.58 -27.35 -4.43
CA SER A 2 19.26 -25.91 -4.31
C SER A 2 17.77 -25.55 -4.24
N ALA A 3 16.85 -26.42 -4.69
CA ALA A 3 15.42 -26.08 -4.74
C ALA A 3 14.74 -26.07 -3.36
N VAL A 4 15.22 -26.88 -2.41
CA VAL A 4 14.63 -27.02 -1.07
C VAL A 4 14.98 -25.84 -0.15
N LYS A 5 16.15 -25.20 -0.34
CA LYS A 5 16.52 -23.98 0.40
C LYS A 5 15.70 -22.76 -0.05
N PHE A 6 15.47 -22.60 -1.35
CA PHE A 6 14.65 -21.51 -1.91
C PHE A 6 13.16 -21.59 -1.53
N HIS A 7 12.64 -22.78 -1.22
CA HIS A 7 11.24 -22.94 -0.84
C HIS A 7 10.95 -22.41 0.58
N LYS A 8 11.99 -22.37 1.43
CA LYS A 8 11.88 -22.06 2.86
C LYS A 8 11.79 -20.56 3.14
N GLU A 9 12.44 -19.72 2.34
CA GLU A 9 12.42 -18.25 2.47
C GLU A 9 11.15 -17.62 1.87
N LYS A 10 10.53 -18.26 0.86
CA LYS A 10 9.27 -17.79 0.24
C LYS A 10 8.10 -17.71 1.21
N LEU A 11 8.06 -18.60 2.20
CA LEU A 11 6.93 -18.76 3.11
C LEU A 11 6.78 -17.61 4.12
N VAL A 12 7.86 -16.89 4.44
CA VAL A 12 7.78 -15.73 5.36
C VAL A 12 6.93 -14.62 4.76
N VAL A 13 7.10 -14.39 3.45
CA VAL A 13 6.31 -13.40 2.74
C VAL A 13 4.86 -13.84 2.57
N ASP A 14 4.57 -15.15 2.55
CA ASP A 14 3.19 -15.65 2.53
C ASP A 14 2.41 -15.18 3.76
N GLY A 15 2.98 -15.30 4.95
CA GLY A 15 2.40 -14.75 6.18
C GLY A 15 2.22 -13.22 6.13
N LEU A 16 3.19 -12.49 5.58
CA LEU A 16 3.09 -11.03 5.43
C LEU A 16 1.93 -10.63 4.50
N CYS A 17 1.74 -11.38 3.43
CA CYS A 17 0.70 -11.19 2.42
C CYS A 17 -0.66 -11.82 2.79
N GLY A 18 -0.86 -12.25 4.05
CA GLY A 18 -2.14 -12.75 4.55
C GLY A 18 -2.46 -14.19 4.19
N ARG A 19 -1.48 -14.95 3.69
CA ARG A 19 -1.56 -16.40 3.46
C ARG A 19 -0.98 -17.15 4.67
N GLU A 20 -1.01 -18.48 4.61
CA GLU A 20 -0.55 -19.32 5.71
C GLU A 20 0.96 -19.12 5.95
N PRO A 21 1.39 -18.76 7.18
CA PRO A 21 2.80 -18.60 7.51
C PRO A 21 3.53 -19.95 7.52
N PRO A 22 4.89 -19.96 7.49
CA PRO A 22 5.64 -21.20 7.47
C PRO A 22 5.37 -22.03 8.73
N CYS A 23 5.07 -23.32 8.54
CA CYS A 23 4.81 -24.23 9.65
C CYS A 23 6.12 -24.58 10.38
N ARG A 24 6.12 -24.42 11.71
CA ARG A 24 7.29 -24.72 12.55
C ARG A 24 7.76 -26.18 12.46
N SER A 25 6.86 -27.13 12.19
CA SER A 25 7.21 -28.54 12.07
C SER A 25 8.30 -28.82 11.04
N ASP A 26 8.40 -27.97 10.02
CA ASP A 26 9.27 -28.18 8.86
C ASP A 26 10.72 -27.72 9.11
N TYR A 27 10.96 -27.14 10.29
CA TYR A 27 12.22 -26.48 10.68
C TYR A 27 12.71 -26.87 12.08
N SER A 28 11.93 -27.66 12.84
CA SER A 28 12.22 -28.00 14.23
C SER A 28 13.51 -28.80 14.44
N THR A 29 14.07 -29.37 13.37
CA THR A 29 15.35 -30.09 13.38
C THR A 29 16.57 -29.19 13.14
N THR A 30 16.35 -27.97 12.65
CA THR A 30 17.42 -27.06 12.22
C THR A 30 17.56 -25.88 13.18
N TRP A 31 16.45 -25.33 13.66
CA TRP A 31 16.46 -24.20 14.60
C TRP A 31 15.67 -24.51 15.86
N SER A 32 16.13 -23.93 16.97
CA SER A 32 15.31 -23.81 18.18
C SER A 32 14.09 -22.92 17.92
N LEU A 33 13.10 -23.00 18.82
CA LEU A 33 11.91 -22.15 18.72
C LEU A 33 12.27 -20.66 18.77
N GLU A 34 13.23 -20.29 19.61
CA GLU A 34 13.64 -18.90 19.81
C GLU A 34 14.36 -18.34 18.58
N GLU A 35 15.33 -19.07 18.03
CA GLU A 35 16.03 -18.69 16.79
C GLU A 35 15.05 -18.57 15.61
N TRP A 36 14.08 -19.49 15.51
CA TRP A 36 13.05 -19.45 14.48
C TRP A 36 12.17 -18.20 14.59
N LEU A 37 11.71 -17.85 15.79
CA LEU A 37 10.89 -16.66 16.00
C LEU A 37 11.67 -15.38 15.73
N GLN A 38 12.93 -15.31 16.16
CA GLN A 38 13.81 -14.15 15.91
C GLN A 38 14.05 -13.95 14.41
N LEU A 39 14.28 -15.02 13.65
CA LEU A 39 14.46 -14.89 12.20
C LEU A 39 13.17 -14.43 11.51
N LEU A 40 12.03 -15.00 11.88
CA LEU A 40 10.75 -14.58 11.30
C LEU A 40 10.46 -13.10 11.56
N ASP A 41 10.72 -12.64 12.78
CA ASP A 41 10.51 -11.24 13.17
C ASP A 41 11.46 -10.31 12.42
N PHE A 42 12.74 -10.69 12.33
CA PHE A 42 13.75 -9.97 11.56
C PHE A 42 13.38 -9.84 10.08
N LEU A 43 13.07 -10.96 9.41
CA LEU A 43 12.72 -10.95 7.99
C LEU A 43 11.43 -10.19 7.72
N THR A 44 10.42 -10.35 8.59
CA THR A 44 9.16 -9.60 8.49
C THR A 44 9.39 -8.10 8.61
N SER A 45 10.22 -7.68 9.57
CA SER A 45 10.58 -6.27 9.77
C SER A 45 11.37 -5.72 8.60
N LEU A 46 12.31 -6.50 8.06
CA LEU A 46 13.10 -6.13 6.89
C LEU A 46 12.23 -5.91 5.65
N PHE A 47 11.34 -6.85 5.33
CA PHE A 47 10.43 -6.71 4.18
C PHE A 47 9.48 -5.51 4.33
N ARG A 48 8.97 -5.27 5.54
CA ARG A 48 8.13 -4.09 5.83
C ARG A 48 8.88 -2.79 5.63
N LEU A 49 10.10 -2.71 6.17
CA LEU A 49 10.94 -1.52 6.05
C LEU A 49 11.29 -1.27 4.58
N ALA A 50 11.72 -2.31 3.87
CA ALA A 50 12.18 -2.18 2.50
C ALA A 50 11.08 -1.72 1.55
N VAL A 51 9.91 -2.36 1.62
CA VAL A 51 8.77 -2.04 0.75
C VAL A 51 8.04 -0.77 1.21
N GLY A 52 7.93 -0.56 2.52
CA GLY A 52 7.21 0.58 3.09
C GLY A 52 7.91 1.91 2.86
N ASN A 53 9.25 1.91 2.90
CA ASN A 53 10.06 3.12 2.75
C ASN A 53 10.79 3.23 1.41
N ASP A 54 10.59 2.27 0.50
CA ASP A 54 11.24 2.23 -0.82
C ASP A 54 12.79 2.29 -0.72
N ILE A 55 13.36 1.56 0.25
CA ILE A 55 14.82 1.60 0.49
C ILE A 55 15.56 0.83 -0.61
N PRO A 56 16.75 1.29 -1.02
CA PRO A 56 17.52 0.67 -2.09
C PRO A 56 18.11 -0.68 -1.68
N ASP A 57 18.35 -1.55 -2.66
CA ASP A 57 18.83 -2.93 -2.44
C ASP A 57 20.19 -2.97 -1.71
N GLU A 58 21.05 -1.98 -1.92
CA GLU A 58 22.34 -1.86 -1.23
C GLU A 58 22.15 -1.70 0.30
N GLU A 59 21.11 -0.96 0.71
CA GLU A 59 20.79 -0.77 2.13
C GLU A 59 20.15 -2.03 2.73
N VAL A 60 19.33 -2.75 1.95
CA VAL A 60 18.80 -4.06 2.35
C VAL A 60 19.94 -5.06 2.57
N LEU A 61 20.93 -5.09 1.67
CA LEU A 61 22.12 -5.94 1.79
C LEU A 61 22.98 -5.57 2.99
N ALA A 62 23.13 -4.27 3.28
CA ALA A 62 23.85 -3.83 4.47
C ALA A 62 23.20 -4.34 5.76
N LYS A 63 21.87 -4.44 5.81
CA LYS A 63 21.14 -5.04 6.94
C LYS A 63 21.27 -6.57 7.03
N LEU A 64 21.77 -7.21 5.97
CA LEU A 64 22.02 -8.65 5.87
C LEU A 64 23.53 -8.97 5.94
N SER A 65 24.37 -8.04 6.40
CA SER A 65 25.84 -8.18 6.43
C SER A 65 26.33 -9.40 7.20
N ASP A 66 25.59 -9.82 8.21
CA ASP A 66 25.93 -10.94 9.09
C ASP A 66 25.52 -12.31 8.50
N ALA A 67 24.80 -12.30 7.37
CA ALA A 67 24.38 -13.51 6.67
C ALA A 67 25.33 -13.85 5.51
N ASP A 68 25.44 -15.12 5.16
CA ASP A 68 26.19 -15.53 3.97
C ASP A 68 25.59 -14.88 2.71
N HIS A 69 26.46 -14.49 1.76
CA HIS A 69 26.05 -13.89 0.48
C HIS A 69 24.93 -14.67 -0.24
N SER A 70 24.95 -16.01 -0.19
CA SER A 70 23.92 -16.83 -0.81
C SER A 70 22.53 -16.66 -0.21
N HIS A 71 22.43 -16.39 1.10
CA HIS A 71 21.15 -16.15 1.77
C HIS A 71 20.70 -14.70 1.54
N ALA A 72 21.63 -13.74 1.56
CA ALA A 72 21.33 -12.34 1.25
C ALA A 72 20.74 -12.17 -0.16
N ASP A 73 21.34 -12.81 -1.16
CA ASP A 73 20.84 -12.82 -2.55
C ASP A 73 19.46 -13.46 -2.68
N ALA A 74 19.20 -14.51 -1.92
CA ALA A 74 17.93 -15.22 -1.97
C ALA A 74 16.79 -14.39 -1.31
N VAL A 75 17.07 -13.72 -0.19
CA VAL A 75 16.16 -12.75 0.43
C VAL A 75 15.86 -11.58 -0.52
N LEU A 76 16.87 -11.00 -1.18
CA LEU A 76 16.67 -9.96 -2.19
C LEU A 76 15.82 -10.45 -3.37
N SER A 77 16.08 -11.66 -3.85
CA SER A 77 15.31 -12.26 -4.94
C SER A 77 13.83 -12.38 -4.58
N VAL A 78 13.53 -12.78 -3.33
CA VAL A 78 12.16 -12.85 -2.80
C VAL A 78 11.55 -11.45 -2.68
N LEU A 79 12.27 -10.48 -2.11
CA LEU A 79 11.82 -9.08 -1.98
C LEU A 79 11.40 -8.52 -3.34
N ARG A 80 12.29 -8.59 -4.34
CA ARG A 80 12.05 -8.08 -5.69
C ARG A 80 10.90 -8.82 -6.37
N GLY A 81 10.88 -10.15 -6.28
CA GLY A 81 9.85 -10.98 -6.91
C GLY A 81 8.45 -10.81 -6.32
N ARG A 82 8.34 -10.36 -5.06
CA ARG A 82 7.07 -10.19 -4.35
C ARG A 82 6.75 -8.75 -3.96
N TRP A 83 7.51 -7.79 -4.47
CA TRP A 83 7.40 -6.37 -4.11
C TRP A 83 5.96 -5.84 -4.14
N GLU A 84 5.28 -5.96 -5.28
CA GLU A 84 3.91 -5.48 -5.46
C GLU A 84 2.89 -6.22 -4.60
N GLU A 85 3.17 -7.46 -4.24
CA GLU A 85 2.30 -8.23 -3.34
C GLU A 85 2.45 -7.75 -1.90
N ILE A 86 3.69 -7.55 -1.44
CA ILE A 86 3.98 -7.01 -0.11
C ILE A 86 3.42 -5.59 -0.01
N ARG A 87 3.66 -4.74 -1.01
CA ARG A 87 3.16 -3.36 -1.05
C ARG A 87 1.64 -3.32 -0.91
N ARG A 88 0.93 -4.14 -1.68
CA ARG A 88 -0.52 -4.27 -1.57
C ARG A 88 -0.95 -4.76 -0.19
N ALA A 89 -0.30 -5.75 0.39
CA ALA A 89 -0.64 -6.24 1.72
C ALA A 89 -0.42 -5.19 2.83
N LEU A 90 0.63 -4.37 2.73
CA LEU A 90 0.89 -3.27 3.67
C LEU A 90 -0.13 -2.14 3.52
N LEU A 91 -0.48 -1.80 2.28
CA LEU A 91 -1.52 -0.83 1.96
C LEU A 91 -2.89 -1.33 2.44
N ASP A 92 -3.24 -2.58 2.17
CA ASP A 92 -4.51 -3.17 2.59
C ASP A 92 -4.66 -3.14 4.11
N ARG A 93 -3.62 -3.54 4.86
CA ARG A 93 -3.59 -3.42 6.33
C ARG A 93 -3.80 -1.98 6.80
N THR A 94 -3.09 -1.01 6.23
CA THR A 94 -3.25 0.41 6.57
C THR A 94 -4.65 0.92 6.21
N SER A 95 -5.16 0.52 5.06
CA SER A 95 -6.47 0.93 4.54
C SER A 95 -7.62 0.24 5.26
N SER A 96 -7.42 -0.95 5.82
CA SER A 96 -8.39 -1.67 6.65
C SER A 96 -8.61 -1.03 8.01
N ILE A 97 -7.65 -0.20 8.45
CA ILE A 97 -7.81 0.68 9.62
C ILE A 97 -8.63 1.92 9.24
N SER A 98 -8.60 2.33 7.96
CA SER A 98 -9.43 3.42 7.47
C SER A 98 -10.89 2.98 7.35
N SER A 99 -11.81 3.74 7.92
CA SER A 99 -13.24 3.42 7.84
C SER A 99 -13.75 3.45 6.40
N ALA A 100 -13.12 4.24 5.52
CA ALA A 100 -13.51 4.44 4.12
C ALA A 100 -12.29 4.60 3.20
N THR A 101 -12.36 4.03 1.99
CA THR A 101 -11.32 4.12 0.95
C THR A 101 -11.95 4.37 -0.42
N LEU A 102 -11.43 5.34 -1.19
CA LEU A 102 -11.88 5.56 -2.57
C LEU A 102 -11.34 4.44 -3.47
N GLN A 103 -12.21 3.79 -4.24
CA GLN A 103 -11.90 2.68 -5.13
C GLN A 103 -11.84 3.13 -6.59
N ASP A 104 -12.84 3.89 -7.02
CA ASP A 104 -12.96 4.38 -8.39
C ASP A 104 -13.66 5.74 -8.44
N PHE A 105 -13.53 6.44 -9.56
CA PHE A 105 -14.29 7.67 -9.81
C PHE A 105 -14.65 7.84 -11.28
N ASP A 106 -15.86 8.32 -11.52
CA ASP A 106 -16.38 8.68 -12.84
C ASP A 106 -16.84 10.13 -12.83
N TRP A 107 -16.76 10.79 -13.99
CA TRP A 107 -17.23 12.17 -14.11
C TRP A 107 -17.93 12.44 -15.44
N GLN A 108 -18.87 13.38 -15.42
CA GLN A 108 -19.58 13.85 -16.59
C GLN A 108 -19.88 15.35 -16.48
N LEU A 109 -19.84 16.06 -17.60
CA LEU A 109 -20.28 17.46 -17.66
C LEU A 109 -21.74 17.54 -18.09
N LYS A 110 -22.54 18.25 -17.31
CA LYS A 110 -23.96 18.54 -17.57
C LYS A 110 -24.13 20.03 -17.80
N LEU A 111 -25.06 20.41 -18.67
CA LEU A 111 -25.49 21.80 -18.80
C LEU A 111 -26.77 21.97 -18.00
N ALA A 112 -26.69 22.72 -16.91
CA ALA A 112 -27.89 23.07 -16.14
C ALA A 112 -28.62 24.22 -16.84
N LEU A 113 -29.92 24.04 -17.06
CA LEU A 113 -30.80 25.09 -17.56
C LEU A 113 -31.33 25.88 -16.35
N SER A 114 -30.95 27.15 -16.24
CA SER A 114 -31.49 28.05 -15.23
C SER A 114 -32.86 28.56 -15.68
N SER A 115 -33.89 28.42 -14.83
CA SER A 115 -35.29 28.73 -15.17
C SER A 115 -35.62 30.23 -15.12
N ASP A 116 -34.75 31.07 -14.58
CA ASP A 116 -35.23 32.33 -13.99
C ASP A 116 -35.01 33.58 -14.87
N LYS A 117 -34.23 33.48 -15.96
CA LYS A 117 -34.16 34.49 -17.02
C LYS A 117 -33.88 33.83 -18.36
N ILE A 118 -34.66 34.18 -19.37
CA ILE A 118 -34.52 33.77 -20.79
C ILE A 118 -33.13 34.12 -21.39
N SER A 119 -32.28 34.85 -20.65
CA SER A 119 -30.92 35.23 -21.02
C SER A 119 -29.78 34.46 -20.31
N SER A 120 -30.04 33.50 -19.42
CA SER A 120 -29.00 32.75 -18.68
C SER A 120 -28.91 31.30 -19.15
N LEU A 121 -28.19 31.09 -20.26
CA LEU A 121 -27.93 29.79 -20.89
C LEU A 121 -26.74 29.06 -20.24
N ASN A 122 -26.96 27.77 -19.97
CA ASN A 122 -25.96 26.69 -19.96
C ASN A 122 -24.75 26.87 -19.03
N THR A 123 -24.97 26.94 -17.71
CA THR A 123 -23.85 26.79 -16.78
C THR A 123 -23.40 25.33 -16.79
N PRO A 124 -22.14 25.03 -17.19
CA PRO A 124 -21.63 23.67 -17.12
C PRO A 124 -21.39 23.28 -15.66
N LEU A 125 -21.94 22.15 -15.25
CA LEU A 125 -21.74 21.53 -13.95
C LEU A 125 -21.05 20.18 -14.13
N LEU A 126 -20.10 19.88 -13.26
CA LEU A 126 -19.46 18.58 -13.17
C LEU A 126 -20.30 17.69 -12.26
N SER A 127 -20.74 16.54 -12.75
CA SER A 127 -21.27 15.46 -11.91
C SER A 127 -20.15 14.45 -11.72
N LEU A 128 -19.66 14.36 -10.48
CA LEU A 128 -18.59 13.47 -10.05
C LEU A 128 -19.21 12.33 -9.23
N CYS A 129 -18.89 11.09 -9.59
CA CYS A 129 -19.25 9.88 -8.87
C CYS A 129 -17.99 9.27 -8.26
N LEU A 130 -18.04 8.94 -6.99
CA LEU A 130 -16.94 8.35 -6.22
C LEU A 130 -17.42 7.02 -5.65
N ASP A 131 -16.75 5.93 -5.99
CA ASP A 131 -17.02 4.63 -5.42
C ASP A 131 -16.17 4.43 -4.18
N VAL A 132 -16.77 4.53 -3.00
CA VAL A 132 -16.08 4.45 -1.72
C VAL A 132 -16.36 3.11 -1.07
N ARG A 133 -15.32 2.33 -0.77
CA ARG A 133 -15.43 1.14 0.07
C ARG A 133 -15.39 1.55 1.54
N GLU A 134 -16.51 1.40 2.23
CA GLU A 134 -16.67 1.70 3.65
C GLU A 134 -17.11 0.44 4.39
N ASN A 135 -16.36 0.01 5.41
CA ASN A 135 -16.62 -1.21 6.18
C ASN A 135 -16.84 -2.47 5.31
N GLY A 136 -16.11 -2.57 4.20
CA GLY A 136 -16.20 -3.68 3.24
C GLY A 136 -17.35 -3.59 2.23
N ALA A 137 -18.25 -2.61 2.35
CA ALA A 137 -19.32 -2.37 1.38
C ALA A 137 -18.93 -1.23 0.42
N LEU A 138 -19.22 -1.41 -0.87
CA LEU A 138 -19.06 -0.34 -1.87
C LEU A 138 -20.25 0.62 -1.79
N ARG A 139 -19.96 1.92 -1.64
CA ARG A 139 -20.94 3.01 -1.55
C ARG A 139 -20.62 4.07 -2.61
N PRO A 140 -21.50 4.26 -3.61
CA PRO A 140 -21.35 5.34 -4.57
C PRO A 140 -21.77 6.68 -3.93
N ILE A 141 -20.94 7.71 -4.10
CA ILE A 141 -21.22 9.09 -3.69
C ILE A 141 -21.23 9.95 -4.94
N THR A 142 -22.35 10.61 -5.22
CA THR A 142 -22.45 11.54 -6.36
C THR A 142 -22.56 12.97 -5.86
N MET A 143 -21.75 13.86 -6.44
CA MET A 143 -21.79 15.30 -6.20
C MET A 143 -21.88 16.06 -7.52
N GLU A 144 -22.55 17.20 -7.48
CA GLU A 144 -22.62 18.13 -8.61
C GLU A 144 -21.89 19.42 -8.20
N LEU A 145 -20.93 19.84 -9.02
CA LEU A 145 -20.00 20.91 -8.70
C LEU A 145 -19.94 21.92 -9.84
N ASN A 146 -19.97 23.20 -9.51
CA ASN A 146 -19.62 24.26 -10.45
C ASN A 146 -18.10 24.41 -10.60
N ARG A 147 -17.66 25.32 -11.47
CA ARG A 147 -16.23 25.53 -11.76
C ARG A 147 -15.43 25.89 -10.52
N GLU A 148 -15.97 26.79 -9.71
CA GLU A 148 -15.33 27.31 -8.50
C GLU A 148 -15.16 26.19 -7.47
N GLU A 149 -16.21 25.39 -7.25
CA GLU A 149 -16.21 24.25 -6.34
C GLU A 149 -15.22 23.16 -6.78
N VAL A 150 -15.13 22.87 -8.09
CA VAL A 150 -14.12 21.95 -8.63
C VAL A 150 -12.71 22.47 -8.36
N SER A 151 -12.45 23.76 -8.57
CA SER A 151 -11.15 24.36 -8.30
C SER A 151 -10.78 24.27 -6.81
N THR A 152 -11.75 24.50 -5.93
CA THR A 152 -11.56 24.35 -4.47
C THR A 152 -11.26 22.90 -4.10
N LEU A 153 -12.00 21.94 -4.65
CA LEU A 153 -11.79 20.50 -4.39
C LEU A 153 -10.38 20.07 -4.79
N ILE A 154 -9.92 20.43 -6.00
CA ILE A 154 -8.58 20.11 -6.48
C ILE A 154 -7.53 20.70 -5.54
N SER A 155 -7.68 21.98 -5.17
CA SER A 155 -6.74 22.67 -4.27
C SER A 155 -6.65 22.00 -2.89
N SER A 156 -7.78 21.54 -2.35
CA SER A 156 -7.82 20.80 -1.08
C SER A 156 -7.12 19.45 -1.17
N LEU A 157 -7.33 18.70 -2.26
CA LEU A 157 -6.67 17.40 -2.48
C LEU A 157 -5.15 17.56 -2.67
N GLU A 158 -4.72 18.58 -3.42
CA GLU A 158 -3.29 18.88 -3.59
C GLU A 158 -2.62 19.27 -2.27
N ALA A 159 -3.29 20.08 -1.44
CA ALA A 159 -2.79 20.46 -0.13
C ALA A 159 -2.65 19.23 0.79
N ALA A 160 -3.64 18.34 0.81
CA ALA A 160 -3.57 17.08 1.57
C ALA A 160 -2.43 16.19 1.09
N ASN A 161 -2.21 16.09 -0.23
CA ASN A 161 -1.12 15.30 -0.80
C ASN A 161 0.27 15.85 -0.41
N LYS A 162 0.42 17.18 -0.35
CA LYS A 162 1.67 17.82 0.10
C LYS A 162 2.03 17.45 1.54
N VAL A 163 1.04 17.39 2.44
CA VAL A 163 1.25 17.00 3.85
C VAL A 163 1.71 15.54 3.95
N HIS A 164 1.19 14.64 3.12
CA HIS A 164 1.66 13.24 3.09
C HIS A 164 3.15 13.16 2.69
N THR A 165 3.55 13.86 1.62
CA THR A 165 4.96 13.87 1.16
C THR A 165 5.92 14.55 2.14
N GLN A 166 5.45 15.50 2.96
CA GLN A 166 6.27 16.17 3.97
C GLN A 166 6.29 15.41 5.32
N GLY A 167 5.21 14.73 5.68
CA GLY A 167 5.10 13.93 6.90
C GLY A 167 5.99 12.68 6.89
N THR A 168 6.21 12.07 5.72
CA THR A 168 7.17 10.98 5.55
C THR A 168 8.62 11.38 5.87
N CYS A 169 8.97 12.68 5.82
CA CYS A 169 10.30 13.15 6.22
C CYS A 169 10.48 13.30 7.74
N HIS A 170 9.40 13.32 8.54
CA HIS A 170 9.50 13.48 10.00
C HIS A 170 9.51 12.16 10.79
N LEU A 171 9.17 11.03 10.16
CA LEU A 171 9.31 9.70 10.77
C LEU A 171 10.69 9.06 10.54
N ILE A 172 11.63 9.77 9.88
CA ILE A 172 13.01 9.31 9.63
C ILE A 172 13.97 9.72 10.78
N ASN A 173 13.50 10.48 11.79
CA ASN A 173 14.34 11.03 12.86
C ASN A 173 13.99 10.58 14.29
N VAL A 174 13.38 9.40 14.47
CA VAL A 174 13.27 8.75 15.80
C VAL A 174 13.73 7.30 15.73
#